data_AF-A0A074VRW6-F1
#
_entry.id   AF-A0A074VRW6-F1
#
_cell.length_a   1.000
_cell.length_b   1.000
_cell.length_c   1.000
_cell.angle_alpha   90.00
_cell.angle_beta   90.00
_cell.angle_gamma   90.00
#
_symmetry.space_group_name_H-M   'P 1'
#
loop_
_entity.id
_entity.type
_entity.pdbx_description
1 polymer ?
#
loop_
_entity_poly.entity_id
_entity_poly.type
_entity_poly.pdbx_seq_one_letter_code
_entity_poly.pdbx_strand_id
1 'polypeptide(L)'
;MAVSKRLRDDASTDRAAKKHKKGFVVGPQNLPDGTHRRKTIQIKRNLIEKAKLKKEYAKQKAQTGDDGQPKRPSTYANTDDDEQDSPEEDANDTDDAEEEVTAPRQAKPKHKPASPAPVQDAPAESTTSNLSGIHHSRRQKIIPFAKEHRAAQRKKREAEERRAAYEKAQKERAEKMEERERFRKAMAKARSGGKNGQRKLGRESTVLLDRIKRMVQQ
;
A
#
# COMPACT_ATOMS: atom_id res chain seq x y z
N MET A 1 42.54 -70.08 46.85
CA MET A 1 41.17 -70.32 46.33
C MET A 1 40.56 -68.99 45.92
N ALA A 2 39.74 -69.01 44.87
CA ALA A 2 39.39 -67.89 44.00
C ALA A 2 38.79 -66.66 44.71
N VAL A 3 39.27 -65.47 44.33
CA VAL A 3 38.58 -64.20 44.57
C VAL A 3 38.12 -63.66 43.23
N SER A 4 36.81 -63.68 43.06
CA SER A 4 36.03 -63.27 41.90
C SER A 4 36.31 -61.81 41.49
N LYS A 5 36.60 -61.60 40.20
CA LYS A 5 36.60 -60.27 39.57
C LYS A 5 35.20 -59.67 39.72
N ARG A 6 35.05 -58.63 40.54
CA ARG A 6 33.84 -57.81 40.53
C ARG A 6 33.83 -57.02 39.22
N LEU A 7 32.82 -57.26 38.37
CA LEU A 7 32.47 -56.37 37.27
C LEU A 7 32.17 -55.00 37.87
N ARG A 8 32.85 -53.97 37.35
CA ARG A 8 32.54 -52.58 37.69
C ARG A 8 31.46 -52.09 36.73
N ASP A 9 30.22 -52.46 37.03
CA ASP A 9 29.05 -51.82 36.44
C ASP A 9 28.57 -50.66 37.34
N ASP A 10 28.12 -49.60 36.68
CA ASP A 10 27.50 -48.38 37.19
C ASP A 10 28.40 -47.34 37.89
N ALA A 11 29.15 -46.61 37.05
CA ALA A 11 29.28 -45.17 37.23
C ALA A 11 29.31 -44.45 35.87
N SER A 12 28.15 -43.88 35.50
CA SER A 12 27.94 -42.82 34.51
C SER A 12 27.81 -43.22 33.02
N THR A 13 26.70 -43.85 32.66
CA THR A 13 26.14 -43.76 31.30
C THR A 13 25.43 -42.43 31.00
N ASP A 14 25.60 -41.41 31.85
CA ASP A 14 25.10 -40.04 31.64
C ASP A 14 26.17 -39.05 31.17
N ARG A 15 27.20 -39.52 30.44
CA ARG A 15 28.00 -38.60 29.64
C ARG A 15 27.22 -38.30 28.35
N ALA A 16 26.16 -37.50 28.48
CA ALA A 16 25.37 -36.96 27.38
C ALA A 16 26.31 -36.62 26.23
N ALA A 17 26.21 -37.40 25.15
CA ALA A 17 27.13 -37.33 24.04
C ALA A 17 27.23 -35.88 23.58
N LYS A 18 28.37 -35.24 23.88
CA LYS A 18 28.58 -33.82 23.54
C LYS A 18 28.46 -33.74 22.03
N LYS A 19 27.33 -33.20 21.54
CA LYS A 19 27.13 -32.98 20.11
C LYS A 19 28.29 -32.11 19.64
N HIS A 20 29.18 -32.68 18.83
CA HIS A 20 30.27 -31.92 18.25
C HIS A 20 29.66 -30.73 17.51
N LYS A 21 29.95 -29.50 17.95
CA LYS A 21 29.53 -28.29 17.26
C LYS A 21 30.16 -28.37 15.88
N LYS A 22 29.32 -28.52 14.85
CA LYS A 22 29.77 -28.53 13.45
C LYS A 22 30.62 -27.27 13.26
N GLY A 23 31.88 -27.43 12.83
CA GLY A 23 32.79 -26.31 12.57
C GLY A 23 32.21 -25.36 11.51
N PHE A 24 32.93 -24.30 11.17
CA PHE A 24 32.49 -23.33 10.17
C PHE A 24 32.23 -24.03 8.81
N VAL A 25 30.96 -24.34 8.53
CA VAL A 25 30.55 -24.99 7.28
C VAL A 25 30.55 -23.93 6.19
N VAL A 26 31.63 -23.84 5.44
CA VAL A 26 31.70 -23.05 4.21
C VAL A 26 31.14 -23.90 3.09
N GLY A 27 29.87 -23.70 2.78
CA GLY A 27 29.16 -24.43 1.75
C GLY A 27 27.77 -23.85 1.52
N PRO A 28 27.07 -24.30 0.46
CA PRO A 28 25.80 -23.73 -0.01
C PRO A 28 24.65 -23.75 1.01
N GLN A 29 24.82 -24.39 2.18
CA GLN A 29 23.89 -24.28 3.30
C GLN A 29 23.96 -22.96 4.07
N ASN A 30 25.12 -22.29 4.11
CA ASN A 30 25.33 -21.02 4.82
C ASN A 30 25.45 -19.81 3.89
N LEU A 31 25.39 -20.04 2.57
CA LEU A 31 25.25 -18.96 1.60
C LEU A 31 23.76 -18.60 1.47
N PRO A 32 23.44 -17.31 1.24
CA PRO A 32 22.06 -16.91 0.97
C PRO A 32 21.51 -17.77 -0.16
N ASP A 33 20.53 -18.62 0.20
CA ASP A 33 19.85 -19.49 -0.75
C ASP A 33 19.49 -18.71 -1.99
N GLY A 34 19.93 -19.22 -3.15
CA GLY A 34 19.74 -18.56 -4.44
C GLY A 34 18.29 -18.13 -4.64
N THR A 35 18.08 -17.11 -5.46
CA THR A 35 16.77 -16.47 -5.70
C THR A 35 15.65 -17.48 -5.97
N HIS A 36 15.95 -18.57 -6.68
CA HIS A 36 15.00 -19.65 -6.96
C HIS A 36 14.58 -20.43 -5.72
N ARG A 37 15.51 -20.82 -4.84
CA ARG A 37 15.18 -21.56 -3.60
C ARG A 37 14.32 -20.71 -2.66
N ARG A 38 14.59 -19.40 -2.57
CA ARG A 38 13.73 -18.45 -1.82
C ARG A 38 12.32 -18.37 -2.38
N LYS A 39 12.18 -18.24 -3.70
CA LYS A 39 10.88 -18.22 -4.39
C LYS A 39 10.11 -19.52 -4.14
N THR A 40 10.77 -20.68 -4.25
CA THR A 40 10.13 -21.97 -3.97
C THR A 40 9.67 -22.09 -2.52
N ILE A 41 10.48 -21.64 -1.55
CA ILE A 41 10.09 -21.61 -0.14
C ILE A 41 8.88 -20.69 0.08
N GLN A 42 8.87 -19.50 -0.54
CA GLN A 42 7.76 -18.56 -0.45
C GLN A 42 6.47 -19.12 -1.07
N ILE A 43 6.55 -19.72 -2.26
CA ILE A 43 5.42 -20.38 -2.92
C ILE A 43 4.85 -21.49 -2.03
N LYS A 44 5.73 -22.34 -1.45
CA LYS A 44 5.31 -23.40 -0.53
C LYS A 44 4.63 -22.85 0.72
N ARG A 45 5.19 -21.83 1.36
CA ARG A 45 4.58 -21.16 2.53
C ARG A 45 3.20 -20.59 2.20
N ASN A 46 3.10 -19.85 1.10
CA ASN A 46 1.84 -19.25 0.65
C ASN A 46 0.76 -20.32 0.38
N LEU A 47 1.14 -21.46 -0.19
CA LEU A 47 0.20 -22.55 -0.49
C LEU A 47 -0.30 -23.21 0.80
N ILE A 48 0.59 -23.42 1.77
CA ILE A 48 0.25 -23.93 3.10
C ILE A 48 -0.69 -22.96 3.83
N GLU A 49 -0.39 -21.66 3.82
CA GLU A 49 -1.22 -20.64 4.45
C GLU A 49 -2.62 -20.58 3.84
N LYS A 50 -2.73 -20.58 2.50
CA LYS A 50 -4.03 -20.66 1.82
C LYS A 50 -4.81 -21.92 2.19
N ALA A 51 -4.14 -23.07 2.30
CA ALA A 51 -4.78 -24.31 2.72
C ALA A 51 -5.26 -24.24 4.18
N LYS A 52 -4.47 -23.62 5.08
CA LYS A 52 -4.88 -23.39 6.48
C LYS A 52 -6.09 -22.47 6.57
N LEU A 53 -6.07 -21.34 5.86
CA LEU A 53 -7.21 -20.40 5.82
C LEU A 53 -8.47 -21.08 5.28
N LYS A 54 -8.36 -21.90 4.24
CA LYS A 54 -9.51 -22.68 3.73
C LYS A 54 -10.04 -23.67 4.76
N LYS A 55 -9.16 -24.36 5.49
CA LYS A 55 -9.55 -25.29 6.57
C LYS A 55 -10.22 -24.56 7.73
N GLU A 56 -9.64 -23.44 8.18
CA GLU A 56 -10.20 -22.61 9.25
C GLU A 56 -11.54 -22.02 8.85
N TYR A 57 -11.67 -21.53 7.62
CA TYR A 57 -12.93 -21.03 7.07
C TYR A 57 -13.99 -22.14 6.99
N ALA A 58 -13.63 -23.32 6.48
CA ALA A 58 -14.55 -24.46 6.46
C ALA A 58 -14.97 -24.88 7.87
N LYS A 59 -14.04 -24.85 8.84
CA LYS A 59 -14.33 -25.11 10.25
C LYS A 59 -15.26 -24.07 10.86
N GLN A 60 -15.01 -22.78 10.61
CA GLN A 60 -15.88 -21.70 11.06
C GLN A 60 -17.26 -21.81 10.43
N LYS A 61 -17.35 -22.03 9.12
CA LYS A 61 -18.63 -22.22 8.41
C LYS A 61 -19.42 -23.41 8.95
N ALA A 62 -18.75 -24.53 9.25
CA ALA A 62 -19.40 -25.70 9.86
C ALA A 62 -19.84 -25.42 11.31
N GLN A 63 -19.08 -24.61 12.06
CA GLN A 63 -19.38 -24.27 13.45
C GLN A 63 -20.48 -23.21 13.57
N THR A 64 -20.59 -22.29 12.62
CA THR A 64 -21.61 -21.22 12.60
C THR A 64 -22.91 -21.64 11.92
N GLY A 65 -22.98 -22.85 11.33
CA GLY A 65 -24.07 -23.21 10.44
C GLY A 65 -24.16 -22.25 9.24
N ASP A 66 -25.09 -22.50 8.32
CA ASP A 66 -25.37 -21.58 7.20
C ASP A 66 -25.96 -20.23 7.67
N ASP A 67 -26.21 -20.10 8.98
CA ASP A 67 -26.69 -18.92 9.69
C ASP A 67 -25.63 -17.80 9.83
N GLY A 68 -24.40 -18.06 9.38
CA GLY A 68 -23.25 -17.15 9.48
C GLY A 68 -22.95 -16.32 8.24
N GLN A 69 -23.87 -16.20 7.26
CA GLN A 69 -23.71 -15.17 6.23
C GLN A 69 -23.69 -13.80 6.94
N PRO A 70 -22.67 -12.94 6.72
CA PRO A 70 -22.70 -11.61 7.30
C PRO A 70 -23.96 -10.92 6.77
N LYS A 71 -24.94 -10.71 7.66
CA LYS A 71 -26.08 -9.84 7.38
C LYS A 71 -25.51 -8.54 6.84
N ARG A 72 -25.71 -8.30 5.54
CA ARG A 72 -25.31 -7.07 4.89
C ARG A 72 -25.88 -5.92 5.75
N PRO A 73 -25.10 -4.89 6.10
CA PRO A 73 -25.60 -3.81 6.93
C PRO A 73 -26.88 -3.25 6.31
N SER A 74 -27.95 -3.26 7.11
CA SER A 74 -29.34 -2.94 6.80
C SER A 74 -29.58 -1.47 6.42
N THR A 75 -28.89 -0.99 5.39
CA THR A 75 -29.19 0.30 4.73
C THR A 75 -29.73 0.14 3.31
N TYR A 76 -29.87 -1.10 2.83
CA TYR A 76 -30.55 -1.44 1.59
C TYR A 76 -31.36 -2.72 1.82
N ALA A 77 -32.59 -2.58 2.32
CA ALA A 77 -33.59 -3.63 2.28
C ALA A 77 -34.95 -2.99 1.95
N ASN A 78 -35.47 -3.32 0.78
CA ASN A 78 -36.88 -3.55 0.47
C ASN A 78 -36.85 -4.70 -0.56
N THR A 79 -37.20 -5.94 -0.17
CA THR A 79 -38.51 -6.64 -0.39
C THR A 79 -38.83 -6.85 -1.88
N ASP A 80 -39.12 -8.03 -2.40
CA ASP A 80 -39.71 -9.29 -1.87
C ASP A 80 -39.00 -10.52 -2.53
N ASP A 81 -38.63 -11.61 -1.84
CA ASP A 81 -39.38 -12.88 -1.57
C ASP A 81 -40.14 -13.39 -2.83
N ASP A 82 -39.94 -14.61 -3.37
CA ASP A 82 -39.89 -15.93 -2.75
C ASP A 82 -39.19 -17.00 -3.64
N GLU A 83 -38.70 -18.05 -2.97
CA GLU A 83 -38.68 -19.48 -3.37
C GLU A 83 -38.27 -19.92 -4.80
N GLN A 84 -37.11 -20.60 -4.92
CA GLN A 84 -37.08 -22.01 -5.37
C GLN A 84 -35.70 -22.65 -5.19
N ASP A 85 -35.72 -23.83 -4.57
CA ASP A 85 -34.62 -24.78 -4.44
C ASP A 85 -34.61 -25.74 -5.65
N SER A 86 -33.40 -26.20 -6.04
CA SER A 86 -33.10 -27.38 -6.89
C SER A 86 -33.13 -27.26 -8.45
N PRO A 87 -32.56 -28.21 -9.24
CA PRO A 87 -31.42 -27.97 -10.12
C PRO A 87 -31.64 -28.29 -11.63
N GLU A 88 -30.69 -27.85 -12.46
CA GLU A 88 -30.26 -28.36 -13.78
C GLU A 88 -31.28 -28.74 -14.91
N GLU A 89 -30.98 -28.16 -16.08
CA GLU A 89 -31.28 -28.56 -17.48
C GLU A 89 -32.61 -28.20 -18.19
N ASP A 90 -32.38 -27.65 -19.40
CA ASP A 90 -33.13 -27.75 -20.67
C ASP A 90 -34.32 -26.83 -21.06
N ALA A 91 -34.11 -26.26 -22.26
CA ALA A 91 -35.02 -26.03 -23.38
C ALA A 91 -36.18 -24.99 -23.34
N ASN A 92 -36.01 -24.01 -24.26
CA ASN A 92 -36.99 -23.45 -25.21
C ASN A 92 -38.12 -22.47 -24.80
N ASP A 93 -38.28 -21.52 -25.74
CA ASP A 93 -39.47 -20.84 -26.24
C ASP A 93 -40.14 -19.69 -25.46
N THR A 94 -39.92 -18.50 -26.03
CA THR A 94 -40.87 -17.50 -26.58
C THR A 94 -42.14 -17.04 -25.83
N ASP A 95 -42.36 -15.74 -26.07
CA ASP A 95 -43.58 -14.93 -26.00
C ASP A 95 -43.94 -14.35 -24.63
N ASP A 96 -43.66 -13.06 -24.39
CA ASP A 96 -44.42 -11.86 -24.81
C ASP A 96 -45.72 -11.70 -24.01
N ALA A 97 -45.66 -10.84 -22.99
CA ALA A 97 -46.81 -10.33 -22.27
C ALA A 97 -46.47 -8.93 -21.73
N GLU A 98 -46.98 -7.93 -22.46
CA GLU A 98 -47.03 -6.53 -22.09
C GLU A 98 -47.92 -6.33 -20.84
N GLU A 99 -47.49 -5.51 -19.87
CA GLU A 99 -48.44 -4.87 -18.95
C GLU A 99 -47.95 -3.46 -18.56
N GLU A 100 -48.61 -2.46 -19.16
CA GLU A 100 -48.59 -1.05 -18.79
C GLU A 100 -49.32 -0.83 -17.46
N VAL A 101 -48.71 -0.11 -16.53
CA VAL A 101 -49.47 0.65 -15.52
C VAL A 101 -48.81 2.00 -15.26
N THR A 102 -49.52 3.05 -15.68
CA THR A 102 -49.14 4.46 -15.58
C THR A 102 -49.48 5.00 -14.19
N ALA A 103 -48.52 5.66 -13.53
CA ALA A 103 -48.73 6.32 -12.23
C ALA A 103 -48.78 7.87 -12.39
N PRO A 104 -49.66 8.57 -11.64
CA PRO A 104 -49.95 9.98 -11.86
C PRO A 104 -48.89 10.93 -11.27
N ARG A 105 -48.57 11.99 -12.03
CA ARG A 105 -47.66 13.07 -11.65
C ARG A 105 -48.26 13.95 -10.55
N GLN A 106 -47.57 14.12 -9.43
CA GLN A 106 -47.86 15.18 -8.45
C GLN A 106 -46.89 16.37 -8.59
N ALA A 107 -47.46 17.57 -8.46
CA ALA A 107 -46.86 18.85 -8.78
C ALA A 107 -46.01 19.46 -7.65
N LYS A 108 -45.10 20.35 -8.05
CA LYS A 108 -44.06 21.04 -7.26
C LYS A 108 -44.62 22.11 -6.30
N PRO A 109 -43.79 22.55 -5.32
CA PRO A 109 -43.72 23.97 -4.99
C PRO A 109 -42.33 24.59 -5.24
N LYS A 110 -42.33 25.85 -5.67
CA LYS A 110 -41.17 26.70 -6.00
C LYS A 110 -40.72 27.49 -4.77
N HIS A 111 -39.41 27.64 -4.55
CA HIS A 111 -38.85 28.67 -3.65
C HIS A 111 -37.87 29.59 -4.39
N LYS A 112 -37.95 30.88 -4.05
CA LYS A 112 -37.34 32.06 -4.70
C LYS A 112 -35.87 32.25 -4.29
N PRO A 113 -35.01 32.91 -5.10
CA PRO A 113 -33.62 33.21 -4.74
C PRO A 113 -33.50 34.58 -4.05
N ALA A 114 -32.59 34.67 -3.07
CA ALA A 114 -32.11 35.93 -2.48
C ALA A 114 -30.62 36.11 -2.82
N SER A 115 -30.21 37.35 -3.07
CA SER A 115 -28.90 37.80 -3.54
C SER A 115 -28.58 39.15 -2.84
N PRO A 116 -27.41 39.80 -3.01
CA PRO A 116 -26.03 39.43 -2.63
C PRO A 116 -25.31 40.58 -1.85
N ALA A 117 -24.02 40.44 -1.48
CA ALA A 117 -23.15 41.56 -1.07
C ALA A 117 -21.64 41.30 -1.36
N PRO A 118 -20.79 42.36 -1.52
CA PRO A 118 -19.64 42.37 -2.45
C PRO A 118 -18.26 42.69 -1.81
N VAL A 119 -17.15 42.42 -2.52
CA VAL A 119 -15.88 43.20 -2.40
C VAL A 119 -15.03 43.13 -3.68
N GLN A 120 -14.46 44.28 -4.05
CA GLN A 120 -13.60 44.65 -5.20
C GLN A 120 -12.10 44.35 -4.85
N ASP A 121 -11.11 44.18 -5.74
CA ASP A 121 -10.49 45.12 -6.70
C ASP A 121 -9.58 44.39 -7.75
N ALA A 122 -9.34 45.05 -8.90
CA ALA A 122 -9.03 44.56 -10.28
C ALA A 122 -7.50 44.38 -10.64
N PRO A 123 -7.01 44.35 -11.93
CA PRO A 123 -7.63 44.20 -13.28
C PRO A 123 -6.87 43.29 -14.32
N ALA A 124 -7.56 42.89 -15.40
CA ALA A 124 -7.04 42.85 -16.79
C ALA A 124 -8.20 42.63 -17.78
N GLU A 125 -8.34 43.55 -18.74
CA GLU A 125 -9.50 43.73 -19.61
C GLU A 125 -9.53 42.75 -20.80
N SER A 126 -10.74 42.28 -21.13
CA SER A 126 -11.13 42.00 -22.52
C SER A 126 -12.63 42.28 -22.66
N THR A 127 -12.94 43.39 -23.31
CA THR A 127 -14.31 43.83 -23.62
C THR A 127 -14.71 43.35 -25.00
N THR A 128 -15.58 42.33 -25.07
CA THR A 128 -16.71 42.14 -26.01
C THR A 128 -17.44 40.88 -25.48
N SER A 129 -18.73 40.82 -25.18
CA SER A 129 -19.92 41.51 -25.67
C SER A 129 -21.00 41.40 -24.59
N ASN A 130 -21.75 42.48 -24.38
CA ASN A 130 -22.89 42.53 -23.48
C ASN A 130 -24.13 41.94 -24.17
N LEU A 131 -24.31 40.62 -24.10
CA LEU A 131 -25.62 39.97 -24.19
C LEU A 131 -25.91 39.27 -22.85
N SER A 132 -26.31 40.08 -21.88
CA SER A 132 -26.89 39.61 -20.64
C SER A 132 -28.29 39.05 -20.91
N GLY A 133 -28.42 37.71 -20.94
CA GLY A 133 -29.72 37.08 -21.03
C GLY A 133 -29.64 35.59 -21.28
N ILE A 134 -29.68 34.79 -20.20
CA ILE A 134 -29.86 33.33 -20.22
C ILE A 134 -28.66 32.57 -20.80
N HIS A 135 -27.49 32.69 -20.14
CA HIS A 135 -26.47 31.65 -20.24
C HIS A 135 -27.09 30.35 -19.70
N HIS A 136 -27.59 29.51 -20.59
CA HIS A 136 -27.94 28.14 -20.27
C HIS A 136 -26.67 27.48 -19.75
N SER A 137 -26.52 27.43 -18.41
CA SER A 137 -25.41 26.75 -17.77
C SER A 137 -25.36 25.35 -18.38
N ARG A 138 -24.31 25.09 -19.16
CA ARG A 138 -24.18 23.87 -19.95
C ARG A 138 -24.33 22.71 -18.96
N ARG A 139 -25.47 22.00 -19.01
CA ARG A 139 -25.77 20.95 -18.03
C ARG A 139 -24.62 19.95 -18.06
N GLN A 140 -24.07 19.63 -16.90
CA GLN A 140 -23.00 18.65 -16.78
C GLN A 140 -23.50 17.36 -17.42
N LYS A 141 -22.75 16.85 -18.41
CA LYS A 141 -23.11 15.60 -19.08
C LYS A 141 -23.20 14.50 -18.02
N ILE A 142 -24.32 13.80 -17.99
CA ILE A 142 -24.53 12.68 -17.06
C ILE A 142 -23.57 11.58 -17.50
N ILE A 143 -22.51 11.37 -16.72
CA ILE A 143 -21.58 10.26 -16.96
C ILE A 143 -22.26 9.01 -16.37
N PRO A 144 -22.48 7.95 -17.16
CA PRO A 144 -22.97 6.68 -16.62
C PRO A 144 -22.03 6.20 -15.51
N PHE A 145 -22.59 5.62 -14.44
CA PHE A 145 -21.84 5.20 -13.24
C PHE A 145 -21.06 6.34 -12.54
N ALA A 146 -21.67 7.54 -12.42
CA ALA A 146 -21.04 8.70 -11.79
C ALA A 146 -20.47 8.44 -10.38
N LYS A 147 -21.10 7.55 -9.59
CA LYS A 147 -20.60 7.13 -8.27
C LYS A 147 -19.28 6.37 -8.36
N GLU A 148 -19.18 5.43 -9.28
CA GLU A 148 -17.98 4.62 -9.52
C GLU A 148 -16.85 5.47 -10.10
N HIS A 149 -17.16 6.36 -11.04
CA HIS A 149 -16.17 7.29 -11.58
C HIS A 149 -15.57 8.18 -10.48
N ARG A 150 -16.40 8.70 -9.57
CA ARG A 150 -15.92 9.48 -8.42
C ARG A 150 -15.05 8.63 -7.47
N ALA A 151 -15.44 7.38 -7.22
CA ALA A 151 -14.65 6.47 -6.39
C ALA A 151 -13.30 6.14 -7.05
N ALA A 152 -13.27 5.92 -8.36
CA ALA A 152 -12.04 5.68 -9.12
C ALA A 152 -11.12 6.91 -9.10
N GLN A 153 -11.66 8.11 -9.25
CA GLN A 153 -10.89 9.35 -9.16
C GLN A 153 -10.31 9.57 -7.76
N ARG A 154 -11.07 9.25 -6.70
CA ARG A 154 -10.55 9.30 -5.32
C ARG A 154 -9.38 8.33 -5.13
N LYS A 155 -9.51 7.08 -5.59
CA LYS A 155 -8.43 6.08 -5.52
C LYS A 155 -7.19 6.50 -6.31
N LYS A 156 -7.36 7.10 -7.50
CA LYS A 156 -6.25 7.63 -8.30
C LYS A 156 -5.52 8.75 -7.55
N ARG A 157 -6.24 9.72 -6.99
CA ARG A 157 -5.66 10.81 -6.21
C ARG A 157 -4.89 10.31 -4.98
N GLU A 158 -5.47 9.38 -4.22
CA GLU A 158 -4.78 8.78 -3.06
C GLU A 158 -3.48 8.05 -3.47
N ALA A 159 -3.51 7.30 -4.58
CA ALA A 159 -2.32 6.62 -5.09
C ALA A 159 -1.25 7.62 -5.58
N GLU A 160 -1.67 8.72 -6.22
CA GLU A 160 -0.78 9.80 -6.66
C GLU A 160 -0.18 10.56 -5.48
N GLU A 161 -0.97 10.87 -4.45
CA GLU A 161 -0.49 11.49 -3.21
C GLU A 161 0.55 10.60 -2.51
N ARG A 162 0.28 9.28 -2.45
CA ARG A 162 1.24 8.31 -1.89
C ARG A 162 2.54 8.26 -2.70
N ARG A 163 2.46 8.30 -4.03
CA ARG A 163 3.64 8.35 -4.91
C ARG A 163 4.40 9.66 -4.75
N ALA A 164 3.71 10.79 -4.74
CA ALA A 164 4.31 12.11 -4.56
C ALA A 164 5.00 12.23 -3.19
N ALA A 165 4.42 11.67 -2.13
CA ALA A 165 5.05 11.62 -0.81
C ALA A 165 6.35 10.81 -0.83
N TYR A 166 6.33 9.63 -1.48
CA TYR A 166 7.53 8.81 -1.65
C TYR A 166 8.62 9.53 -2.46
N GLU A 167 8.24 10.17 -3.57
CA GLU A 167 9.18 10.94 -4.41
C GLU A 167 9.80 12.11 -3.66
N LYS A 168 9.01 12.86 -2.89
CA LYS A 168 9.52 13.95 -2.03
C LYS A 168 10.53 13.42 -1.01
N ALA A 169 10.21 12.33 -0.33
CA ALA A 169 11.13 11.71 0.63
C ALA A 169 12.42 11.19 -0.04
N GLN A 170 12.34 10.67 -1.27
CA GLN A 170 13.52 10.25 -2.02
C GLN A 170 14.37 11.45 -2.47
N LYS A 171 13.74 12.55 -2.91
CA LYS A 171 14.45 13.79 -3.27
C LYS A 171 15.19 14.38 -2.08
N GLU A 172 14.55 14.49 -0.91
CA GLU A 172 15.21 14.99 0.31
C GLU A 172 16.41 14.10 0.71
N ARG A 173 16.25 12.78 0.63
CA ARG A 173 17.36 11.84 0.88
C ARG A 173 18.49 12.02 -0.13
N ALA A 174 18.16 12.19 -1.41
CA ALA A 174 19.14 12.40 -2.48
C ALA A 174 19.90 13.72 -2.28
N GLU A 175 19.21 14.82 -2.01
CA GLU A 175 19.82 16.12 -1.73
C GLU A 175 20.78 16.04 -0.53
N LYS A 176 20.36 15.40 0.56
CA LYS A 176 21.21 15.19 1.74
C LYS A 176 22.45 14.34 1.43
N MET A 177 22.32 13.33 0.57
CA MET A 177 23.45 12.50 0.12
C MET A 177 24.38 13.29 -0.79
N GLU A 178 23.85 14.05 -1.74
CA GLU A 178 24.63 14.91 -2.64
C GLU A 178 25.40 15.97 -1.86
N GLU A 179 24.78 16.64 -0.88
CA GLU A 179 25.48 17.60 -0.03
C GLU A 179 26.65 16.98 0.72
N ARG A 180 26.45 15.76 1.26
CA ARG A 180 27.51 14.99 1.92
C ARG A 180 28.61 14.60 0.96
N GLU A 181 28.27 14.20 -0.26
CA GLU A 181 29.25 13.84 -1.29
C GLU A 181 30.01 15.06 -1.81
N ARG A 182 29.33 16.19 -2.04
CA ARG A 182 29.95 17.48 -2.38
C ARG A 182 30.91 17.90 -1.29
N PHE A 183 30.51 17.82 -0.02
CA PHE A 183 31.38 18.11 1.12
C PHE A 183 32.58 17.16 1.20
N ARG A 184 32.35 15.85 1.04
CA ARG A 184 33.42 14.84 1.02
C ARG A 184 34.40 15.10 -0.11
N LYS A 185 33.92 15.43 -1.31
CA LYS A 185 34.73 15.74 -2.49
C LYS A 185 35.53 17.03 -2.30
N ALA A 186 34.93 18.08 -1.74
CA ALA A 186 35.63 19.31 -1.38
C ALA A 186 36.73 19.07 -0.34
N MET A 187 36.45 18.33 0.73
CA MET A 187 37.44 17.92 1.73
C MET A 187 38.56 17.07 1.12
N ALA A 188 38.23 16.09 0.27
CA ALA A 188 39.22 15.26 -0.41
C ALA A 188 40.11 16.10 -1.34
N LYS A 189 39.53 17.08 -2.04
CA LYS A 189 40.28 18.00 -2.90
C LYS A 189 41.18 18.95 -2.11
N ALA A 190 40.72 19.41 -0.95
CA ALA A 190 41.51 20.27 -0.06
C ALA A 190 42.66 19.49 0.61
N ARG A 191 42.42 18.22 0.98
CA ARG A 191 43.41 17.28 1.54
C ARG A 191 44.36 16.69 0.52
N SER A 192 44.05 16.79 -0.77
CA SER A 192 44.96 16.40 -1.85
C SER A 192 46.19 17.30 -1.76
N GLY A 193 47.28 16.73 -1.22
CA GLY A 193 48.49 17.46 -0.87
C GLY A 193 49.10 18.23 -2.04
N GLY A 194 49.91 19.23 -1.74
CA GLY A 194 50.71 19.94 -2.73
C GLY A 194 51.76 19.05 -3.40
N LYS A 195 52.60 19.64 -4.26
CA LYS A 195 53.66 18.93 -4.99
C LYS A 195 54.63 18.14 -4.08
N ASN A 196 54.69 18.53 -2.80
CA ASN A 196 55.51 17.91 -1.75
C ASN A 196 54.70 17.06 -0.75
N GLY A 197 53.42 16.73 -1.05
CA GLY A 197 52.54 15.98 -0.15
C GLY A 197 52.00 16.75 1.07
N GLN A 198 52.46 17.99 1.30
CA GLN A 198 52.00 18.84 2.40
C GLN A 198 50.54 19.28 2.21
N ARG A 199 49.78 19.30 3.31
CA ARG A 199 48.39 19.74 3.35
C ARG A 199 48.27 21.25 3.11
N LYS A 200 47.28 21.66 2.31
CA LYS A 200 47.02 23.07 2.02
C LYS A 200 45.96 23.60 2.98
N LEU A 201 46.39 23.99 4.18
CA LEU A 201 45.53 24.52 5.25
C LEU A 201 44.58 25.65 4.79
N GLY A 202 45.01 26.51 3.87
CA GLY A 202 44.14 27.57 3.30
C GLY A 202 42.94 27.05 2.51
N ARG A 203 43.02 25.86 1.91
CA ARG A 203 41.89 25.23 1.20
C ARG A 203 41.04 24.34 2.10
N GLU A 204 41.65 23.77 3.15
CA GLU A 204 40.95 22.94 4.14
C GLU A 204 40.15 23.80 5.12
N SER A 205 40.67 24.98 5.48
CA SER A 205 40.04 25.91 6.42
C SER A 205 38.66 26.36 5.94
N THR A 206 38.46 26.70 4.66
CA THR A 206 37.15 27.13 4.14
C THR A 206 36.08 26.06 4.28
N VAL A 207 36.38 24.82 3.90
CA VAL A 207 35.45 23.68 4.00
C VAL A 207 35.16 23.33 5.46
N LEU A 208 36.15 23.46 6.34
CA LEU A 208 35.97 23.26 7.78
C LEU A 208 35.12 24.38 8.42
N LEU A 209 35.30 25.63 8.01
CA LEU A 209 34.49 26.76 8.46
C LEU A 209 33.02 26.58 8.06
N ASP A 210 32.75 26.13 6.83
CA ASP A 210 31.39 25.82 6.38
C ASP A 210 30.74 24.71 7.21
N ARG A 211 31.53 23.70 7.62
CA ARG A 211 31.05 22.63 8.52
C ARG A 211 30.71 23.18 9.90
N ILE A 212 31.59 24.00 10.49
CA ILE A 212 31.37 24.63 11.80
C ILE A 212 30.13 25.52 11.74
N LYS A 213 29.99 26.34 10.69
CA LYS A 213 28.81 27.19 10.49
C LYS A 213 27.51 26.38 10.46
N ARG A 214 27.48 25.24 9.78
CA ARG A 214 26.32 24.33 9.78
C ARG A 214 26.05 23.70 11.14
N MET A 215 27.09 23.38 11.92
CA MET A 215 26.93 22.83 13.27
C MET A 215 26.44 23.85 14.29
N VAL A 216 26.78 25.13 14.11
CA VAL A 216 26.34 26.24 14.99
C VAL A 216 24.92 26.73 14.63
N GLN A 217 24.49 26.55 13.38
CA GLN A 217 23.15 26.92 12.91
C GLN A 217 22.08 25.84 13.13
N GLN A 218 22.48 24.64 13.55
CA GLN A 218 21.60 23.55 13.98
C GLN A 218 21.25 23.69 15.45
#